data_AF-A0A536VR43-F1
#
_entry.id   AF-A0A536VR43-F1
#
_cell.length_a   1.000
_cell.length_b   1.000
_cell.length_c   1.000
_cell.angle_alpha   90.00
_cell.angle_beta   90.00
_cell.angle_gamma   90.00
#
_symmetry.space_group_name_H-M   'P 1'
#
loop_
_entity.id
_entity.type
_entity.pdbx_description
1 polymer ?
#
loop_
_entity_poly.entity_id
_entity_poly.type
_entity_poly.pdbx_seq_one_letter_code
_entity_poly.pdbx_strand_id
1 'polypeptide(L)'
;MNARTLYDKLWDSHVVRSESDGTALLYIDRHLVHEVTSPQAFEGLKLAGRKPWRVGSIIATADHNTPTTHWDLGITDPTSRTQVDALDANMLKYGAKAYFPFRDKRQGIVHVIGPETGATLPGMTVVCGDSHTSTHGAFGCLAFGIGTSEVEHVLATQCLLTKKAKSMRVSVEGTLPFGCTAKDIALAIIGKIGTAGGTGHAIEFDGSAVRALSMEGRMTLCNMAIEAGARAGMVGVDETTIDYLKGRTFAPKGELWERAVAHWRTLTSDPEAKFDRALTLDAATIAPQVTWGTSPEMVTTIDGRVPDPDQEKDPQRREGIERALVYMGLTPNTAISDIRIDKVFIGSCTNSRIEDLRAAAAVV
;
A
#
# COMPACT_ATOMS: atom_id res chain seq x y z
N MET A 1 8.07 20.91 -23.84
CA MET A 1 8.31 19.88 -22.82
C MET A 1 7.44 18.69 -23.15
N ASN A 2 7.96 17.46 -23.09
CA ASN A 2 7.15 16.27 -23.31
C ASN A 2 6.14 16.12 -22.16
N ALA A 3 4.93 15.66 -22.48
CA ALA A 3 3.91 15.36 -21.48
C ALA A 3 4.39 14.21 -20.57
N ARG A 4 4.20 14.36 -19.25
CA ARG A 4 4.72 13.46 -18.22
C ARG A 4 3.60 12.79 -17.45
N THR A 5 3.79 11.52 -17.11
CA THR A 5 2.92 10.80 -16.17
C THR A 5 3.10 11.36 -14.76
N LEU A 6 2.19 11.06 -13.82
CA LEU A 6 2.42 11.36 -12.41
C LEU A 6 3.67 10.63 -11.92
N TYR A 7 3.84 9.38 -12.33
CA TYR A 7 5.03 8.61 -11.99
C TYR A 7 6.33 9.29 -12.46
N ASP A 8 6.36 9.83 -13.68
CA ASP A 8 7.52 10.60 -14.17
C ASP A 8 7.79 11.83 -13.33
N LYS A 9 6.74 12.61 -12.99
CA LYS A 9 6.89 13.81 -12.16
C LYS A 9 7.46 13.48 -10.78
N LEU A 10 6.98 12.41 -10.16
CA LEU A 10 7.46 11.94 -8.85
C LEU A 10 8.88 11.38 -8.95
N TRP A 11 9.18 10.58 -9.96
CA TRP A 11 10.52 10.04 -10.14
C TRP A 11 11.55 11.14 -10.39
N ASP A 12 11.31 11.98 -11.39
CA ASP A 12 12.27 12.98 -11.87
C ASP A 12 12.58 14.05 -10.81
N SER A 13 11.63 14.34 -9.91
CA SER A 13 11.84 15.28 -8.80
C SER A 13 12.72 14.72 -7.67
N HIS A 14 12.95 13.41 -7.61
CA HIS A 14 13.68 12.74 -6.53
C HIS A 14 14.98 12.08 -7.00
N VAL A 15 15.27 12.07 -8.30
CA VAL A 15 16.57 11.58 -8.79
C VAL A 15 17.67 12.53 -8.36
N VAL A 16 18.61 12.02 -7.56
CA VAL A 16 19.83 12.75 -7.15
C VAL A 16 20.91 12.61 -8.21
N ARG A 17 21.07 11.39 -8.73
CA ARG A 17 22.06 11.04 -9.76
C ARG A 17 21.56 9.85 -10.55
N SER A 18 21.86 9.82 -11.85
CA SER A 18 21.65 8.65 -12.71
C SER A 18 22.99 8.13 -13.23
N GLU A 19 23.11 6.81 -13.30
CA GLU A 19 24.20 6.10 -13.95
C GLU A 19 23.85 5.80 -15.41
N SER A 20 24.85 5.46 -16.22
CA SER A 20 24.68 5.19 -17.66
C SER A 20 23.83 3.96 -17.97
N ASP A 21 23.68 3.03 -17.02
CA ASP A 21 22.92 1.79 -17.17
C ASP A 21 21.42 1.93 -16.77
N GLY A 22 20.99 3.16 -16.48
CA GLY A 22 19.62 3.48 -16.05
C GLY A 22 19.37 3.30 -14.56
N THR A 23 20.36 2.90 -13.75
CA THR A 23 20.26 2.95 -12.29
C THR A 23 20.27 4.40 -11.82
N ALA A 24 19.39 4.74 -10.89
CA ALA A 24 19.35 6.05 -10.26
C ALA A 24 19.52 5.95 -8.75
N LEU A 25 20.19 6.94 -8.18
CA LEU A 25 20.14 7.23 -6.76
C LEU A 25 18.90 8.10 -6.50
N LEU A 26 17.89 7.52 -5.87
CA LEU A 26 16.60 8.15 -5.58
C LEU A 26 16.58 8.64 -4.13
N TYR A 27 16.23 9.91 -3.93
CA TYR A 27 16.03 10.50 -2.60
C TYR A 27 14.73 10.01 -1.97
N ILE A 28 14.76 9.76 -0.65
CA ILE A 28 13.64 9.28 0.16
C ILE A 28 13.22 10.34 1.18
N ASP A 29 12.00 10.85 1.08
CA ASP A 29 11.49 11.89 2.00
C ASP A 29 11.00 11.36 3.34
N ARG A 30 10.37 10.18 3.31
CA ARG A 30 9.69 9.58 4.47
C ARG A 30 10.09 8.13 4.59
N HIS A 31 10.62 7.79 5.76
CA HIS A 31 10.93 6.41 6.12
C HIS A 31 10.00 5.98 7.24
N LEU A 32 9.11 5.05 6.94
CA LEU A 32 8.28 4.42 7.94
C LEU A 32 9.02 3.17 8.46
N VAL A 33 9.00 2.96 9.76
CA VAL A 33 9.70 1.83 10.38
C VAL A 33 8.82 1.15 11.42
N HIS A 34 9.02 -0.15 11.57
CA HIS A 34 8.32 -1.01 12.52
C HIS A 34 9.30 -2.05 13.08
N GLU A 35 8.86 -2.82 14.05
CA GLU A 35 9.69 -3.68 14.90
C GLU A 35 10.26 -4.92 14.19
N VAL A 36 9.70 -5.32 13.05
CA VAL A 36 10.11 -6.60 12.40
C VAL A 36 11.40 -6.44 11.61
N THR A 37 11.52 -5.33 10.86
CA THR A 37 12.58 -5.14 9.86
C THR A 37 13.59 -4.06 10.23
N SER A 38 13.20 -3.07 11.04
CA SER A 38 14.07 -1.94 11.35
C SER A 38 15.13 -2.21 12.41
N PRO A 39 14.93 -3.04 13.46
CA PRO A 39 15.95 -3.26 14.48
C PRO A 39 17.28 -3.79 13.93
N GLN A 40 17.23 -4.68 12.94
CA GLN A 40 18.42 -5.24 12.27
C GLN A 40 19.17 -4.15 11.50
N ALA A 41 18.46 -3.24 10.84
CA ALA A 41 19.06 -2.11 10.14
C ALA A 41 19.76 -1.13 11.11
N PHE A 42 19.15 -0.86 12.27
CA PHE A 42 19.79 -0.05 13.32
C PHE A 42 21.05 -0.72 13.90
N GLU A 43 21.04 -2.05 14.10
CA GLU A 43 22.22 -2.78 14.55
C GLU A 43 23.33 -2.74 13.49
N GLY A 44 23.01 -2.87 12.20
CA GLY A 44 23.95 -2.70 11.09
C GLY A 44 24.65 -1.34 11.13
N LEU A 45 23.89 -0.25 11.30
CA LEU A 45 24.47 1.09 11.48
C LEU A 45 25.42 1.16 12.68
N LYS A 46 25.00 0.61 13.82
CA LYS A 46 25.78 0.62 15.05
C LYS A 46 27.10 -0.13 14.90
N LEU A 47 27.08 -1.33 14.29
CA LEU A 47 28.28 -2.12 14.01
C LEU A 47 29.22 -1.39 13.04
N ALA A 48 28.66 -0.65 12.08
CA ALA A 48 29.42 0.19 11.14
C ALA A 48 29.87 1.54 11.72
N GLY A 49 29.57 1.85 13.00
CA GLY A 49 29.89 3.12 13.63
C GLY A 49 29.11 4.32 13.06
N ARG A 50 27.96 4.09 12.44
CA ARG A 50 27.09 5.08 11.78
C ARG A 50 25.89 5.45 12.65
N LYS A 51 25.28 6.59 12.34
CA LYS A 51 24.02 7.05 12.93
C LYS A 51 23.01 7.32 11.81
N PRO A 52 21.69 7.24 12.09
CA PRO A 52 20.68 7.68 11.14
C PRO A 52 20.92 9.14 10.77
N TRP A 53 20.91 9.45 9.47
CA TRP A 53 21.28 10.78 8.98
C TRP A 53 20.17 11.82 9.20
N ARG A 54 18.92 11.47 8.86
CA ARG A 54 17.78 12.39 8.90
C ARG A 54 16.65 11.86 9.78
N VAL A 55 16.85 11.89 11.09
CA VAL A 55 15.88 11.41 12.09
C VAL A 55 14.46 12.00 11.90
N GLY A 56 14.36 13.25 11.45
CA GLY A 56 13.08 13.92 11.15
C GLY A 56 12.29 13.36 9.96
N SER A 57 12.83 12.42 9.18
CA SER A 57 12.08 11.68 8.17
C SER A 57 11.44 10.40 8.72
N ILE A 58 11.81 9.95 9.92
CA ILE A 58 11.41 8.65 10.47
C ILE A 58 10.06 8.76 11.19
N ILE A 59 9.11 7.91 10.83
CA ILE A 59 7.90 7.65 11.63
C ILE A 59 7.94 6.18 12.03
N ALA A 60 7.79 5.91 13.34
CA ALA A 60 7.87 4.58 13.88
C ALA A 60 6.58 4.18 14.61
N THR A 61 6.18 2.92 14.48
CA THR A 61 5.09 2.32 15.26
C THR A 61 5.43 0.87 15.55
N ALA A 62 4.90 0.31 16.63
CA ALA A 62 4.87 -1.13 16.84
C ALA A 62 3.52 -1.66 16.33
N ASP A 63 3.47 -2.58 15.36
CA ASP A 63 2.17 -3.01 14.78
C ASP A 63 2.05 -4.46 14.30
N HIS A 64 3.15 -5.21 14.13
CA HIS A 64 3.12 -6.61 13.66
C HIS A 64 3.10 -7.63 14.81
N ASN A 65 3.74 -7.31 15.93
CA ASN A 65 3.99 -8.20 17.08
C ASN A 65 3.15 -7.84 18.30
N THR A 66 2.01 -7.23 18.07
CA THR A 66 1.05 -6.87 19.12
C THR A 66 0.04 -8.00 19.32
N PRO A 67 -0.21 -8.44 20.56
CA PRO A 67 -1.12 -9.56 20.82
C PRO A 67 -2.57 -9.19 20.52
N THR A 68 -3.30 -10.09 19.86
CA THR A 68 -4.74 -9.93 19.55
C THR A 68 -5.63 -10.18 20.78
N THR A 69 -5.16 -10.94 21.77
CA THR A 69 -5.86 -11.25 23.02
C THR A 69 -4.97 -10.93 24.22
N HIS A 70 -5.58 -10.64 25.38
CA HIS A 70 -4.87 -10.38 26.64
C HIS A 70 -3.78 -9.29 26.53
N TRP A 71 -4.03 -8.25 25.72
CA TRP A 71 -3.07 -7.16 25.49
C TRP A 71 -2.70 -6.40 26.77
N ASP A 72 -3.55 -6.48 27.80
CA ASP A 72 -3.34 -5.94 29.14
C ASP A 72 -2.14 -6.57 29.86
N LEU A 73 -1.82 -7.83 29.56
CA LEU A 73 -0.65 -8.56 30.08
C LEU A 73 0.66 -8.17 29.37
N GLY A 74 0.58 -7.34 28.32
CA GLY A 74 1.69 -7.01 27.45
C GLY A 74 2.08 -8.13 26.49
N ILE A 75 3.26 -8.03 25.87
CA ILE A 75 3.73 -8.99 24.85
C ILE A 75 4.40 -10.17 25.55
N THR A 76 3.68 -11.28 25.75
CA THR A 76 4.21 -12.44 26.47
C THR A 76 5.13 -13.33 25.64
N ASP A 77 4.99 -13.32 24.31
CA ASP A 77 5.88 -14.04 23.41
C ASP A 77 7.29 -13.40 23.42
N PRO A 78 8.36 -14.14 23.78
CA PRO A 78 9.70 -13.58 23.91
C PRO A 78 10.26 -13.01 22.61
N THR A 79 9.95 -13.62 21.47
CA THR A 79 10.44 -13.18 20.15
C THR A 79 9.81 -11.84 19.77
N SER A 80 8.48 -11.77 19.86
CA SER A 80 7.68 -10.57 19.63
C SER A 80 8.12 -9.42 20.53
N ARG A 81 8.32 -9.71 21.83
CA ARG A 81 8.79 -8.72 22.81
C ARG A 81 10.16 -8.18 22.45
N THR A 82 11.12 -9.05 22.12
CA THR A 82 12.49 -8.65 21.78
C THR A 82 12.52 -7.67 20.60
N GLN A 83 11.67 -7.89 19.59
CA GLN A 83 11.58 -7.00 18.42
C GLN A 83 11.04 -5.62 18.81
N VAL A 84 9.96 -5.57 19.60
CA VAL A 84 9.37 -4.29 20.07
C VAL A 84 10.33 -3.55 21.00
N ASP A 85 10.95 -4.23 21.96
CA ASP A 85 11.92 -3.65 22.89
C ASP A 85 13.15 -3.08 22.13
N ALA A 86 13.57 -3.74 21.05
CA ALA A 86 14.65 -3.25 20.20
C ALA A 86 14.25 -1.98 19.42
N LEU A 87 13.02 -1.90 18.92
CA LEU A 87 12.49 -0.67 18.31
C LEU A 87 12.45 0.46 19.35
N ASP A 88 11.91 0.21 20.55
CA ASP A 88 11.88 1.15 21.66
C ASP A 88 13.26 1.70 21.98
N ALA A 89 14.25 0.82 22.15
CA ALA A 89 15.63 1.19 22.44
C ALA A 89 16.24 2.06 21.32
N ASN A 90 15.96 1.74 20.07
CA ASN A 90 16.43 2.53 18.92
C ASN A 90 15.78 3.92 18.88
N MET A 91 14.46 4.00 19.11
CA MET A 91 13.74 5.28 19.14
C MET A 91 14.19 6.15 20.31
N LEU A 92 14.45 5.58 21.49
CA LEU A 92 15.01 6.30 22.64
C LEU A 92 16.42 6.83 22.38
N LYS A 93 17.25 6.03 21.69
CA LYS A 93 18.67 6.38 21.44
C LYS A 93 18.85 7.39 20.32
N TYR A 94 18.11 7.25 19.22
CA TYR A 94 18.33 8.02 18.00
C TYR A 94 17.23 9.04 17.71
N GLY A 95 16.02 8.84 18.26
CA GLY A 95 14.85 9.65 17.99
C GLY A 95 14.12 9.28 16.69
N ALA A 96 12.99 9.95 16.46
CA ALA A 96 12.20 9.93 15.22
C ALA A 96 11.37 11.22 15.14
N LYS A 97 10.75 11.51 13.98
CA LYS A 97 9.75 12.58 13.88
C LYS A 97 8.54 12.28 14.75
N ALA A 98 8.12 11.02 14.77
CA ALA A 98 7.08 10.51 15.65
C ALA A 98 7.34 9.04 15.94
N TYR A 99 7.03 8.64 17.16
CA TYR A 99 7.05 7.25 17.58
C TYR A 99 5.76 6.92 18.35
N PHE A 100 5.14 5.80 17.99
CA PHE A 100 3.93 5.27 18.59
C PHE A 100 4.23 3.89 19.19
N PRO A 101 4.73 3.84 20.44
CA PRO A 101 5.08 2.58 21.09
C PRO A 101 3.85 1.71 21.34
N PHE A 102 4.10 0.46 21.69
CA PHE A 102 3.05 -0.44 22.16
C PHE A 102 2.26 0.18 23.33
N ARG A 103 0.92 0.16 23.22
CA ARG A 103 -0.06 0.78 24.14
C ARG A 103 -0.15 2.31 24.10
N ASP A 104 0.51 2.98 23.16
CA ASP A 104 0.17 4.38 22.87
C ASP A 104 -1.26 4.43 22.30
N LYS A 105 -2.07 5.37 22.77
CA LYS A 105 -3.45 5.56 22.27
C LYS A 105 -3.53 5.89 20.77
N ARG A 106 -2.42 6.32 20.17
CA ARG A 106 -2.26 6.65 18.75
C ARG A 106 -1.58 5.53 17.97
N GLN A 107 -1.17 4.46 18.64
CA GLN A 107 -0.61 3.28 18.01
C GLN A 107 -1.62 2.70 17.02
N GLY A 108 -1.11 2.27 15.87
CA GLY A 108 -1.90 1.61 14.84
C GLY A 108 -0.98 1.09 13.75
N ILE A 109 -1.60 0.52 12.73
CA ILE A 109 -0.90 -0.05 11.58
C ILE A 109 -0.12 1.06 10.86
N VAL A 110 1.12 0.77 10.46
CA VAL A 110 2.06 1.75 9.89
C VAL A 110 1.50 2.47 8.65
N HIS A 111 0.70 1.77 7.83
CA HIS A 111 0.04 2.32 6.64
C HIS A 111 -1.27 3.07 6.92
N VAL A 112 -1.73 3.07 8.18
CA VAL A 112 -2.91 3.82 8.66
C VAL A 112 -2.44 5.08 9.40
N ILE A 113 -1.50 4.94 10.33
CA ILE A 113 -1.01 6.06 11.14
C ILE A 113 -0.28 7.13 10.31
N GLY A 114 0.44 6.75 9.25
CA GLY A 114 1.13 7.69 8.37
C GLY A 114 0.15 8.70 7.74
N PRO A 115 -0.87 8.23 7.01
CA PRO A 115 -1.94 9.06 6.48
C PRO A 115 -2.73 9.82 7.56
N GLU A 116 -3.18 9.16 8.62
CA GLU A 116 -4.03 9.76 9.65
C GLU A 116 -3.37 10.94 10.39
N THR A 117 -2.05 10.89 10.51
CA THR A 117 -1.27 11.97 11.13
C THR A 117 -0.81 13.03 10.13
N GLY A 118 -1.01 12.83 8.82
CA GLY A 118 -0.51 13.70 7.76
C GLY A 118 1.01 13.59 7.57
N ALA A 119 1.63 12.48 7.97
CA ALA A 119 3.06 12.23 7.74
C ALA A 119 3.36 11.85 6.28
N THR A 120 2.33 11.37 5.57
CA THR A 120 2.32 11.10 4.14
C THR A 120 1.72 12.32 3.43
N LEU A 121 2.54 13.01 2.65
CA LEU A 121 2.12 14.21 1.92
C LEU A 121 2.37 14.02 0.42
N PRO A 122 1.51 14.58 -0.45
CA PRO A 122 1.67 14.45 -1.88
C PRO A 122 3.02 14.93 -2.37
N GLY A 123 3.55 14.20 -3.36
CA GLY A 123 4.85 14.46 -3.95
C GLY A 123 5.99 13.69 -3.30
N MET A 124 5.80 13.09 -2.11
CA MET A 124 6.89 12.41 -1.40
C MET A 124 7.28 11.07 -2.03
N THR A 125 8.55 10.72 -1.87
CA THR A 125 9.00 9.31 -1.86
C THR A 125 8.85 8.71 -0.45
N VAL A 126 8.13 7.59 -0.35
CA VAL A 126 7.80 6.95 0.94
C VAL A 126 8.22 5.47 0.92
N VAL A 127 9.02 5.04 1.89
CA VAL A 127 9.46 3.65 1.98
C VAL A 127 9.24 3.08 3.38
N CYS A 128 9.05 1.78 3.45
CA CYS A 128 8.98 1.00 4.69
C CYS A 128 9.52 -0.40 4.42
N GLY A 129 9.99 -1.09 5.47
CA GLY A 129 10.28 -2.53 5.44
C GLY A 129 9.03 -3.42 5.28
N ASP A 130 7.98 -2.93 4.62
CA ASP A 130 6.68 -3.58 4.46
C ASP A 130 6.21 -3.46 3.00
N SER A 131 5.70 -4.56 2.43
CA SER A 131 5.27 -4.64 1.03
C SER A 131 4.13 -3.68 0.68
N HIS A 132 3.22 -3.42 1.62
CA HIS A 132 2.00 -2.65 1.41
C HIS A 132 2.21 -1.14 1.54
N THR A 133 3.47 -0.69 1.55
CA THR A 133 3.83 0.73 1.47
C THR A 133 3.22 1.44 0.26
N SER A 134 2.90 0.69 -0.80
CA SER A 134 2.10 1.17 -1.94
C SER A 134 0.83 1.93 -1.52
N THR A 135 0.22 1.62 -0.36
CA THR A 135 -0.93 2.35 0.22
C THR A 135 -0.78 3.87 0.15
N HIS A 136 0.42 4.38 0.41
CA HIS A 136 0.69 5.81 0.47
C HIS A 136 0.64 6.51 -0.88
N GLY A 137 0.70 5.77 -1.99
CA GLY A 137 0.54 6.34 -3.32
C GLY A 137 -0.86 6.87 -3.61
N ALA A 138 -1.86 6.54 -2.79
CA ALA A 138 -3.19 7.16 -2.81
C ALA A 138 -3.15 8.69 -2.62
N PHE A 139 -2.05 9.21 -2.05
CA PHE A 139 -1.80 10.63 -1.84
C PHE A 139 -0.99 11.27 -2.97
N GLY A 140 -0.77 10.59 -4.11
CA GLY A 140 0.15 11.06 -5.13
C GLY A 140 1.62 10.99 -4.67
N CYS A 141 1.98 9.93 -3.97
CA CYS A 141 3.34 9.63 -3.54
C CYS A 141 3.96 8.51 -4.38
N LEU A 142 5.29 8.52 -4.52
CA LEU A 142 6.02 7.35 -4.99
C LEU A 142 6.36 6.48 -3.78
N ALA A 143 5.50 5.51 -3.49
CA ALA A 143 5.58 4.71 -2.28
C ALA A 143 5.75 3.22 -2.55
N PHE A 144 6.73 2.57 -1.93
CA PHE A 144 7.05 1.16 -2.18
C PHE A 144 7.80 0.50 -1.01
N GLY A 145 7.60 -0.81 -0.87
CA GLY A 145 8.27 -1.63 0.14
C GLY A 145 9.72 -1.93 -0.21
N ILE A 146 10.58 -1.96 0.82
CA ILE A 146 12.03 -2.18 0.71
C ILE A 146 12.50 -3.29 1.65
N GLY A 147 13.63 -3.91 1.34
CA GLY A 147 14.24 -4.94 2.19
C GLY A 147 15.02 -4.38 3.37
N THR A 148 15.37 -5.21 4.35
CA THR A 148 16.13 -4.80 5.56
C THR A 148 17.44 -4.08 5.25
N SER A 149 18.21 -4.53 4.25
CA SER A 149 19.44 -3.84 3.83
C SER A 149 19.17 -2.45 3.24
N GLU A 150 18.06 -2.30 2.52
CA GLU A 150 17.63 -1.00 1.98
C GLU A 150 17.16 -0.07 3.11
N VAL A 151 16.49 -0.60 4.15
CA VAL A 151 16.13 0.16 5.36
C VAL A 151 17.40 0.77 5.98
N GLU A 152 18.47 0.00 6.11
CA GLU A 152 19.75 0.51 6.61
C GLU A 152 20.31 1.63 5.72
N HIS A 153 20.30 1.45 4.40
CA HIS A 153 20.77 2.47 3.46
C HIS A 153 19.97 3.78 3.56
N VAL A 154 18.65 3.70 3.69
CA VAL A 154 17.79 4.88 3.87
C VAL A 154 18.08 5.55 5.20
N LEU A 155 18.25 4.80 6.29
CA LEU A 155 18.64 5.38 7.57
C LEU A 155 20.01 6.09 7.47
N ALA A 156 20.98 5.49 6.78
CA ALA A 156 22.32 6.04 6.63
C ALA A 156 22.39 7.27 5.70
N THR A 157 21.59 7.30 4.63
CA THR A 157 21.81 8.23 3.49
C THR A 157 20.57 8.95 2.98
N GLN A 158 19.36 8.47 3.32
CA GLN A 158 18.09 8.87 2.70
C GLN A 158 18.02 8.64 1.19
N CYS A 159 18.86 7.76 0.65
CA CYS A 159 18.84 7.44 -0.76
C CYS A 159 18.80 5.92 -0.97
N LEU A 160 18.24 5.52 -2.12
CA LEU A 160 18.25 4.15 -2.60
C LEU A 160 18.75 4.09 -4.03
N LEU A 161 19.52 3.06 -4.35
CA LEU A 161 19.84 2.71 -5.73
C LEU A 161 18.68 1.89 -6.30
N THR A 162 18.05 2.39 -7.36
CA THR A 162 16.90 1.74 -7.97
C THR A 162 16.85 2.02 -9.47
N LYS A 163 16.21 1.13 -10.23
CA LYS A 163 15.91 1.34 -11.66
C LYS A 163 14.47 1.81 -11.80
N LYS A 164 14.25 2.78 -12.69
CA LYS A 164 12.90 3.26 -13.00
C LYS A 164 12.06 2.11 -13.56
N ALA A 165 10.88 1.90 -13.00
CA ALA A 165 9.92 0.94 -13.51
C ALA A 165 9.27 1.49 -14.80
N LYS A 166 8.58 0.63 -15.53
CA LYS A 166 7.69 1.09 -16.61
C LYS A 166 6.40 1.67 -16.03
N SER A 167 5.75 2.55 -16.77
CA SER A 167 4.48 3.16 -16.39
C SER A 167 3.29 2.30 -16.86
N MET A 168 2.35 2.00 -15.97
CA MET A 168 1.10 1.32 -16.30
C MET A 168 -0.09 2.15 -15.86
N ARG A 169 -1.03 2.42 -16.76
CA ARG A 169 -2.30 3.08 -16.44
C ARG A 169 -3.41 2.05 -16.25
N VAL A 170 -4.19 2.18 -15.18
CA VAL A 170 -5.42 1.42 -14.98
C VAL A 170 -6.58 2.38 -14.78
N SER A 171 -7.42 2.53 -15.80
CA SER A 171 -8.58 3.41 -15.81
C SER A 171 -9.85 2.63 -15.49
N VAL A 172 -10.59 3.08 -14.48
CA VAL A 172 -11.89 2.50 -14.12
C VAL A 172 -12.97 3.57 -14.31
N GLU A 173 -13.76 3.41 -15.37
CA GLU A 173 -14.75 4.40 -15.81
C GLU A 173 -16.17 3.94 -15.49
N GLY A 174 -17.08 4.88 -15.29
CA GLY A 174 -18.46 4.61 -14.88
C GLY A 174 -18.69 4.74 -13.38
N THR A 175 -19.79 4.14 -12.91
CA THR A 175 -20.23 4.15 -11.51
C THR A 175 -20.25 2.72 -10.99
N LEU A 176 -19.73 2.51 -9.78
CA LEU A 176 -19.78 1.21 -9.13
C LEU A 176 -21.24 0.83 -8.79
N PRO A 177 -21.65 -0.43 -9.03
CA PRO A 177 -22.94 -0.93 -8.56
C PRO A 177 -23.07 -0.88 -7.04
N PHE A 178 -24.31 -0.96 -6.56
CA PHE A 178 -24.60 -1.07 -5.14
C PHE A 178 -23.85 -2.27 -4.51
N GLY A 179 -23.27 -2.05 -3.33
CA GLY A 179 -22.49 -3.06 -2.61
C GLY A 179 -21.04 -3.19 -3.06
N CYS A 180 -20.64 -2.57 -4.17
CA CYS A 180 -19.25 -2.54 -4.60
C CYS A 180 -18.47 -1.39 -3.97
N THR A 181 -17.19 -1.65 -3.71
CA THR A 181 -16.24 -0.78 -3.01
C THR A 181 -14.91 -0.72 -3.78
N ALA A 182 -13.94 0.04 -3.26
CA ALA A 182 -12.58 0.03 -3.78
C ALA A 182 -11.91 -1.36 -3.73
N LYS A 183 -12.30 -2.22 -2.77
CA LYS A 183 -11.80 -3.59 -2.67
C LYS A 183 -12.21 -4.41 -3.89
N ASP A 184 -13.44 -4.23 -4.36
CA ASP A 184 -13.96 -4.92 -5.55
C ASP A 184 -13.27 -4.44 -6.82
N ILE A 185 -12.93 -3.15 -6.91
CA ILE A 185 -12.08 -2.63 -8.00
C ILE A 185 -10.71 -3.33 -7.97
N ALA A 186 -10.04 -3.36 -6.82
CA ALA A 186 -8.72 -3.96 -6.70
C ALA A 186 -8.74 -5.45 -7.08
N LEU A 187 -9.71 -6.21 -6.58
CA LEU A 187 -9.87 -7.63 -6.90
C LEU A 187 -10.23 -7.85 -8.38
N ALA A 188 -11.10 -7.03 -8.98
CA ALA A 188 -11.41 -7.12 -10.39
C ALA A 188 -10.18 -6.87 -11.29
N ILE A 189 -9.31 -5.93 -10.89
CA ILE A 189 -8.04 -5.69 -11.59
C ILE A 189 -7.12 -6.91 -11.45
N ILE A 190 -6.90 -7.40 -10.22
CA ILE A 190 -6.01 -8.54 -9.94
C ILE A 190 -6.52 -9.81 -10.64
N GLY A 191 -7.82 -10.10 -10.58
CA GLY A 191 -8.41 -11.24 -11.29
C GLY A 191 -8.24 -11.15 -12.81
N LYS A 192 -8.20 -9.93 -13.37
CA LYS A 192 -8.01 -9.71 -14.82
C LYS A 192 -6.55 -9.80 -15.27
N ILE A 193 -5.60 -9.32 -14.48
CA ILE A 193 -4.18 -9.26 -14.88
C ILE A 193 -3.28 -10.28 -14.20
N GLY A 194 -3.79 -10.96 -13.17
CA GLY A 194 -3.04 -11.87 -12.31
C GLY A 194 -2.07 -11.16 -11.37
N THR A 195 -1.47 -11.95 -10.49
CA THR A 195 -0.45 -11.51 -9.52
C THR A 195 0.86 -11.04 -10.16
N ALA A 196 1.13 -11.44 -11.40
CA ALA A 196 2.29 -10.99 -12.15
C ALA A 196 1.97 -9.82 -13.12
N GLY A 197 0.72 -9.38 -13.20
CA GLY A 197 0.24 -8.46 -14.22
C GLY A 197 0.92 -7.09 -14.24
N GLY A 198 1.32 -6.59 -13.06
CA GLY A 198 2.02 -5.32 -12.85
C GLY A 198 3.53 -5.46 -12.68
N THR A 199 4.10 -6.68 -12.82
CA THR A 199 5.54 -6.91 -12.61
C THR A 199 6.38 -5.96 -13.46
N GLY A 200 7.34 -5.27 -12.82
CA GLY A 200 8.21 -4.30 -13.48
C GLY A 200 7.56 -2.95 -13.82
N HIS A 201 6.33 -2.71 -13.36
CA HIS A 201 5.61 -1.46 -13.57
C HIS A 201 5.29 -0.73 -12.25
N ALA A 202 5.11 0.58 -12.35
CA ALA A 202 4.39 1.39 -11.39
C ALA A 202 2.99 1.68 -11.96
N ILE A 203 1.95 1.41 -11.18
CA ILE A 203 0.56 1.58 -11.62
C ILE A 203 0.05 2.96 -11.23
N GLU A 204 -0.51 3.69 -12.19
CA GLU A 204 -1.34 4.87 -11.96
C GLU A 204 -2.81 4.48 -12.14
N PHE A 205 -3.60 4.62 -11.07
CA PHE A 205 -5.04 4.37 -11.08
C PHE A 205 -5.79 5.66 -11.36
N ASP A 206 -6.69 5.62 -12.33
CA ASP A 206 -7.51 6.77 -12.72
C ASP A 206 -8.90 6.37 -13.23
N GLY A 207 -9.62 7.32 -13.83
CA GLY A 207 -10.99 7.15 -14.28
C GLY A 207 -12.04 7.62 -13.27
N SER A 208 -13.29 7.75 -13.72
CA SER A 208 -14.36 8.36 -12.93
C SER A 208 -14.67 7.60 -11.65
N ALA A 209 -14.58 6.27 -11.66
CA ALA A 209 -14.84 5.47 -10.47
C ALA A 209 -13.76 5.67 -9.41
N VAL A 210 -12.48 5.74 -9.82
CA VAL A 210 -11.36 6.02 -8.90
C VAL A 210 -11.46 7.44 -8.32
N ARG A 211 -11.80 8.44 -9.14
CA ARG A 211 -12.02 9.81 -8.67
C ARG A 211 -13.16 9.91 -7.66
N ALA A 212 -14.21 9.11 -7.83
CA ALA A 212 -15.36 9.07 -6.93
C ALA A 212 -15.09 8.36 -5.59
N LEU A 213 -13.96 7.66 -5.43
CA LEU A 213 -13.59 7.03 -4.16
C LEU A 213 -13.21 8.08 -3.10
N SER A 214 -13.52 7.76 -1.84
CA SER A 214 -12.92 8.39 -0.66
C SER A 214 -11.40 8.20 -0.64
N MET A 215 -10.69 8.92 0.24
CA MET A 215 -9.25 8.71 0.41
C MET A 215 -8.92 7.31 0.91
N GLU A 216 -9.75 6.79 1.80
CA GLU A 216 -9.71 5.45 2.36
C GLU A 216 -9.91 4.38 1.28
N GLY A 217 -10.87 4.55 0.37
CA GLY A 217 -11.01 3.71 -0.82
C GLY A 217 -9.78 3.77 -1.74
N ARG A 218 -9.21 4.95 -1.97
CA ARG A 218 -7.96 5.08 -2.76
C ARG A 218 -6.79 4.39 -2.09
N MET A 219 -6.68 4.47 -0.76
CA MET A 219 -5.68 3.75 0.02
C MET A 219 -5.85 2.24 -0.12
N THR A 220 -7.07 1.70 -0.06
CA THR A 220 -7.36 0.28 -0.32
C THR A 220 -6.89 -0.13 -1.71
N LEU A 221 -7.19 0.67 -2.74
CA LEU A 221 -6.80 0.38 -4.11
C LEU A 221 -5.26 0.36 -4.29
N CYS A 222 -4.57 1.38 -3.78
CA CYS A 222 -3.11 1.46 -3.87
C CYS A 222 -2.41 0.40 -3.01
N ASN A 223 -2.95 0.07 -1.83
CA ASN A 223 -2.45 -1.02 -0.98
C ASN A 223 -2.33 -2.31 -1.77
N MET A 224 -3.36 -2.65 -2.54
CA MET A 224 -3.44 -3.89 -3.32
C MET A 224 -2.68 -3.89 -4.64
N ALA A 225 -1.92 -2.84 -4.96
CA ALA A 225 -1.08 -2.82 -6.16
C ALA A 225 0.01 -3.90 -6.12
N ILE A 226 0.49 -4.27 -4.92
CA ILE A 226 1.52 -5.30 -4.76
C ILE A 226 0.97 -6.69 -5.05
N GLU A 227 -0.28 -6.99 -4.70
CA GLU A 227 -0.97 -8.23 -5.08
C GLU A 227 -1.19 -8.34 -6.60
N ALA A 228 -1.21 -7.21 -7.31
CA ALA A 228 -1.20 -7.18 -8.77
C ALA A 228 0.22 -7.29 -9.37
N GLY A 229 1.26 -7.36 -8.54
CA GLY A 229 2.67 -7.49 -8.94
C GLY A 229 3.41 -6.16 -9.13
N ALA A 230 2.75 -5.01 -8.89
CA ALA A 230 3.38 -3.70 -9.01
C ALA A 230 3.92 -3.23 -7.66
N ARG A 231 5.21 -2.81 -7.62
CA ARG A 231 5.83 -2.34 -6.36
C ARG A 231 5.27 -0.99 -5.88
N ALA A 232 4.63 -0.23 -6.76
CA ALA A 232 4.01 1.05 -6.47
C ALA A 232 2.68 1.19 -7.20
N GLY A 233 1.70 1.78 -6.52
CA GLY A 233 0.40 2.16 -7.07
C GLY A 233 0.06 3.57 -6.62
N MET A 234 -0.40 4.45 -7.52
CA MET A 234 -0.65 5.86 -7.20
C MET A 234 -1.93 6.41 -7.82
N VAL A 235 -2.50 7.42 -7.18
CA VAL A 235 -3.67 8.19 -7.66
C VAL A 235 -3.28 9.66 -7.74
N GLY A 236 -3.72 10.35 -8.80
CA GLY A 236 -3.53 11.79 -8.97
C GLY A 236 -4.20 12.60 -7.86
N VAL A 237 -3.58 13.71 -7.48
CA VAL A 237 -4.09 14.56 -6.41
C VAL A 237 -5.29 15.39 -6.89
N ASP A 238 -6.33 15.39 -6.08
CA ASP A 238 -7.49 16.26 -6.25
C ASP A 238 -7.97 16.82 -4.89
N GLU A 239 -9.12 17.48 -4.88
CA GLU A 239 -9.68 18.09 -3.66
C GLU A 239 -9.97 17.05 -2.57
N THR A 240 -10.32 15.80 -2.90
CA THR A 240 -10.51 14.73 -1.91
C THR A 240 -9.23 14.47 -1.11
N THR A 241 -8.07 14.49 -1.79
CA THR A 241 -6.76 14.36 -1.14
C THR A 241 -6.43 15.59 -0.29
N ILE A 242 -6.67 16.79 -0.81
CA ILE A 242 -6.38 18.05 -0.13
C ILE A 242 -7.23 18.17 1.15
N ASP A 243 -8.53 17.91 1.06
CA ASP A 243 -9.46 18.00 2.17
C ASP A 243 -9.13 17.00 3.28
N TYR A 244 -8.74 15.77 2.91
CA TYR A 244 -8.33 14.76 3.89
C TYR A 244 -7.10 15.20 4.72
N LEU A 245 -6.14 15.90 4.08
CA LEU A 245 -4.90 16.34 4.73
C LEU A 245 -5.07 17.62 5.56
N LYS A 246 -6.13 18.39 5.32
CA LYS A 246 -6.35 19.68 5.97
C LYS A 246 -6.43 19.52 7.49
N GLY A 247 -5.57 20.24 8.20
CA GLY A 247 -5.56 20.24 9.67
C GLY A 247 -4.93 19.00 10.31
N ARG A 248 -4.41 18.04 9.55
CA ARG A 248 -3.68 16.89 10.10
C ARG A 248 -2.41 17.35 10.83
N THR A 249 -1.99 16.57 11.82
CA THR A 249 -0.91 16.92 12.75
C THR A 249 0.38 17.35 12.06
N PHE A 250 0.79 16.62 11.02
CA PHE A 250 2.03 16.86 10.28
C PHE A 250 1.84 17.51 8.92
N ALA A 251 0.60 17.85 8.56
CA ALA A 251 0.33 18.65 7.38
C ALA A 251 0.83 20.10 7.56
N PRO A 252 1.26 20.78 6.48
CA PRO A 252 1.65 22.18 6.54
C PRO A 252 0.47 23.07 6.98
N LYS A 253 0.78 24.27 7.49
CA LYS A 253 -0.21 25.24 7.98
C LYS A 253 0.09 26.63 7.44
N GLY A 254 -0.93 27.50 7.43
CA GLY A 254 -0.80 28.89 6.99
C GLY A 254 -0.30 29.01 5.56
N GLU A 255 0.62 29.93 5.28
CA GLU A 255 1.16 30.15 3.94
C GLU A 255 1.84 28.92 3.33
N LEU A 256 2.44 28.05 4.16
CA LEU A 256 3.05 26.82 3.69
C LEU A 256 1.99 25.82 3.19
N TRP A 257 0.80 25.82 3.78
CA TRP A 257 -0.33 25.02 3.30
C TRP A 257 -0.76 25.48 1.91
N GLU A 258 -0.95 26.79 1.71
CA GLU A 258 -1.37 27.33 0.41
C GLU A 258 -0.34 27.02 -0.69
N ARG A 259 0.95 27.15 -0.39
CA ARG A 259 2.04 26.76 -1.31
C ARG A 259 2.04 25.27 -1.60
N ALA A 260 1.81 24.44 -0.58
CA ALA A 260 1.74 22.99 -0.74
C ALA A 260 0.56 22.59 -1.62
N VAL A 261 -0.64 23.10 -1.35
CA VAL A 261 -1.85 22.84 -2.15
C VAL A 261 -1.67 23.27 -3.61
N ALA A 262 -1.08 24.45 -3.85
CA ALA A 262 -0.79 24.92 -5.20
C ALA A 262 0.14 23.95 -5.97
N HIS A 263 1.17 23.41 -5.30
CA HIS A 263 2.04 22.40 -5.88
C HIS A 263 1.34 21.05 -6.05
N TRP A 264 0.61 20.59 -5.04
CA TRP A 264 -0.06 19.30 -5.02
C TRP A 264 -1.07 19.16 -6.16
N ARG A 265 -1.80 20.22 -6.52
CA ARG A 265 -2.69 20.23 -7.69
C ARG A 265 -1.99 19.98 -9.03
N THR A 266 -0.66 20.09 -9.10
CA THR A 266 0.13 19.75 -10.30
C THR A 266 0.51 18.27 -10.38
N LEU A 267 0.28 17.51 -9.30
CA LEU A 267 0.61 16.09 -9.17
C LEU A 267 -0.51 15.22 -9.75
N THR A 268 -0.71 15.37 -11.05
CA THR A 268 -1.53 14.51 -11.92
C THR A 268 -0.74 14.22 -13.18
N SER A 269 -1.10 13.20 -13.95
CA SER A 269 -0.56 13.04 -15.30
C SER A 269 -0.95 14.23 -16.21
N ASP A 270 -0.05 14.62 -17.11
CA ASP A 270 -0.38 15.56 -18.18
C ASP A 270 -1.36 14.89 -19.18
N PRO A 271 -2.29 15.62 -19.82
CA PRO A 271 -3.31 15.03 -20.68
C PRO A 271 -2.80 14.12 -21.82
N GLU A 272 -1.60 14.39 -22.34
CA GLU A 272 -0.98 13.61 -23.42
C GLU A 272 0.18 12.72 -22.96
N ALA A 273 0.27 12.46 -21.65
CA ALA A 273 1.28 11.58 -21.09
C ALA A 273 1.12 10.16 -21.66
N LYS A 274 2.24 9.55 -22.08
CA LYS A 274 2.26 8.19 -22.62
C LYS A 274 2.60 7.21 -21.51
N PHE A 275 1.84 6.12 -21.46
CA PHE A 275 2.09 5.00 -20.56
C PHE A 275 2.64 3.81 -21.35
N ASP A 276 3.56 3.06 -20.77
CA ASP A 276 4.12 1.84 -21.38
C ASP A 276 3.07 0.74 -21.52
N ARG A 277 2.08 0.72 -20.62
CA ARG A 277 0.92 -0.17 -20.65
C ARG A 277 -0.34 0.54 -20.18
N ALA A 278 -1.49 0.17 -20.72
CA ALA A 278 -2.78 0.68 -20.28
C ALA A 278 -3.81 -0.46 -20.16
N LEU A 279 -4.74 -0.30 -19.23
CA LEU A 279 -5.89 -1.17 -19.01
C LEU A 279 -7.10 -0.31 -18.68
N THR A 280 -8.25 -0.62 -19.27
CA THR A 280 -9.52 0.06 -18.96
C THR A 280 -10.55 -0.98 -18.48
N LEU A 281 -11.26 -0.64 -17.40
CA LEU A 281 -12.38 -1.40 -16.86
C LEU A 281 -13.62 -0.50 -16.83
N ASP A 282 -14.78 -1.10 -17.11
CA ASP A 282 -16.07 -0.49 -16.86
C ASP A 282 -16.54 -0.86 -15.44
N ALA A 283 -16.64 0.15 -14.58
CA ALA A 283 -17.09 0.03 -13.20
C ALA A 283 -18.46 -0.61 -13.08
N ALA A 284 -19.37 -0.38 -14.04
CA ALA A 284 -20.73 -0.92 -14.02
C ALA A 284 -20.76 -2.45 -14.16
N THR A 285 -19.68 -3.04 -14.66
CA THR A 285 -19.53 -4.50 -14.80
C THR A 285 -18.92 -5.17 -13.57
N ILE A 286 -18.44 -4.40 -12.59
CA ILE A 286 -17.84 -4.94 -11.37
C ILE A 286 -18.97 -5.30 -10.40
N ALA A 287 -19.12 -6.60 -10.13
CA ALA A 287 -19.94 -7.11 -9.04
C ALA A 287 -19.09 -7.25 -7.76
N PRO A 288 -19.70 -7.43 -6.57
CA PRO A 288 -18.95 -7.69 -5.35
C PRO A 288 -18.06 -8.93 -5.51
N GLN A 289 -16.77 -8.77 -5.23
CA GLN A 289 -15.70 -9.73 -5.50
C GLN A 289 -15.28 -10.46 -4.22
N VAL A 290 -14.74 -11.67 -4.41
CA VAL A 290 -14.17 -12.48 -3.34
C VAL A 290 -13.06 -13.35 -3.89
N THR A 291 -12.02 -13.56 -3.11
CA THR A 291 -10.98 -14.55 -3.40
C THR A 291 -11.35 -15.88 -2.73
N TRP A 292 -11.52 -16.94 -3.50
CA TRP A 292 -11.97 -18.25 -3.00
C TRP A 292 -10.80 -19.18 -2.61
N GLY A 293 -9.60 -18.90 -3.10
CA GLY A 293 -8.42 -19.77 -2.99
C GLY A 293 -7.29 -19.21 -2.13
N THR A 294 -6.08 -19.69 -2.39
CA THR A 294 -4.86 -19.31 -1.64
C THR A 294 -4.04 -18.21 -2.31
N SER A 295 -4.55 -17.62 -3.38
CA SER A 295 -3.89 -16.54 -4.12
C SER A 295 -4.84 -15.37 -4.35
N PRO A 296 -4.37 -14.10 -4.26
CA PRO A 296 -5.18 -12.93 -4.54
C PRO A 296 -5.79 -12.88 -5.95
N GLU A 297 -5.23 -13.60 -6.93
CA GLU A 297 -5.78 -13.69 -8.29
C GLU A 297 -6.89 -14.73 -8.46
N MET A 298 -7.11 -15.58 -7.47
CA MET A 298 -8.20 -16.56 -7.46
C MET A 298 -9.52 -15.88 -7.08
N VAL A 299 -9.92 -14.93 -7.93
CA VAL A 299 -11.07 -14.04 -7.74
C VAL A 299 -12.29 -14.60 -8.44
N THR A 300 -13.44 -14.45 -7.81
CA THR A 300 -14.77 -14.66 -8.39
C THR A 300 -15.74 -13.64 -7.78
N THR A 301 -17.00 -13.64 -8.21
CA THR A 301 -18.05 -12.81 -7.61
C THR A 301 -18.70 -13.53 -6.43
N ILE A 302 -19.37 -12.77 -5.56
CA ILE A 302 -20.18 -13.36 -4.47
C ILE A 302 -21.29 -14.30 -4.98
N ASP A 303 -21.85 -14.02 -6.16
CA ASP A 303 -22.83 -14.87 -6.86
C ASP A 303 -22.16 -15.98 -7.70
N GLY A 304 -20.84 -16.05 -7.65
CA GLY A 304 -20.02 -16.95 -8.45
C GLY A 304 -19.94 -18.37 -7.89
N ARG A 305 -19.09 -19.17 -8.51
CA ARG A 305 -18.79 -20.54 -8.11
C ARG A 305 -17.29 -20.74 -7.96
N VAL A 306 -16.93 -21.68 -7.08
CA VAL A 306 -15.59 -22.24 -7.02
C VAL A 306 -15.26 -22.88 -8.38
N PRO A 307 -14.12 -22.56 -9.01
CA PRO A 307 -13.82 -23.03 -10.36
C PRO A 307 -13.61 -24.55 -10.40
N ASP A 308 -13.90 -25.10 -11.56
CA ASP A 308 -13.71 -26.51 -11.87
C ASP A 308 -12.37 -26.68 -12.63
N PRO A 309 -11.38 -27.39 -12.05
CA PRO A 309 -10.08 -27.59 -12.69
C PRO A 309 -10.18 -28.31 -14.04
N ASP A 310 -11.22 -29.14 -14.25
CA ASP A 310 -11.44 -29.83 -15.53
C ASP A 310 -11.80 -28.86 -16.67
N GLN A 311 -12.27 -27.65 -16.32
CA GLN A 311 -12.60 -26.59 -17.27
C GLN A 311 -11.42 -25.63 -17.54
N GLU A 312 -10.35 -25.69 -16.74
CA GLU A 312 -9.15 -24.90 -16.96
C GLU A 312 -8.27 -25.57 -18.02
N LYS A 313 -7.88 -24.81 -19.04
CA LYS A 313 -7.10 -25.31 -20.19
C LYS A 313 -5.60 -25.19 -19.95
N ASP A 314 -5.17 -24.22 -19.16
CA ASP A 314 -3.77 -24.02 -18.82
C ASP A 314 -3.34 -25.02 -17.73
N PRO A 315 -2.36 -25.91 -17.99
CA PRO A 315 -1.98 -26.95 -17.03
C PRO A 315 -1.44 -26.39 -15.70
N GLN A 316 -0.74 -25.25 -15.75
CA GLN A 316 -0.15 -24.64 -14.56
C GLN A 316 -1.23 -23.99 -13.69
N ARG A 317 -2.20 -23.32 -14.30
CA ARG A 317 -3.38 -22.78 -13.60
C ARG A 317 -4.25 -23.90 -13.04
N ARG A 318 -4.45 -24.97 -13.80
CA ARG A 318 -5.19 -26.15 -13.33
C ARG A 318 -4.55 -26.74 -12.07
N GLU A 319 -3.25 -26.99 -12.09
CA GLU A 319 -2.52 -27.48 -10.91
C GLU A 319 -2.67 -26.51 -9.72
N GLY A 320 -2.60 -25.20 -9.97
CA GLY A 320 -2.83 -24.17 -8.96
C GLY A 320 -4.23 -24.23 -8.35
N ILE A 321 -5.26 -24.42 -9.17
CA ILE A 321 -6.66 -24.58 -8.73
C ILE A 321 -6.79 -25.86 -7.89
N GLU A 322 -6.30 -26.99 -8.38
CA GLU A 322 -6.36 -28.29 -7.66
C GLU A 322 -5.72 -28.19 -6.27
N ARG A 323 -4.54 -27.57 -6.17
CA ARG A 323 -3.86 -27.35 -4.88
C ARG A 323 -4.64 -26.42 -3.96
N ALA A 324 -5.21 -25.35 -4.49
CA ALA A 324 -6.02 -24.42 -3.71
C ALA A 324 -7.29 -25.09 -3.18
N LEU A 325 -7.97 -25.92 -3.99
CA LEU A 325 -9.14 -26.68 -3.57
C LEU A 325 -8.82 -27.64 -2.41
N VAL A 326 -7.70 -28.36 -2.51
CA VAL A 326 -7.24 -29.26 -1.43
C VAL A 326 -6.93 -28.47 -0.15
N TYR A 327 -6.21 -27.36 -0.25
CA TYR A 327 -5.85 -26.55 0.92
C TYR A 327 -7.07 -25.91 1.58
N MET A 328 -7.99 -25.36 0.77
CA MET A 328 -9.20 -24.70 1.25
C MET A 328 -10.29 -25.68 1.67
N GLY A 329 -10.17 -26.96 1.30
CA GLY A 329 -11.21 -27.98 1.52
C GLY A 329 -12.49 -27.72 0.74
N LEU A 330 -12.39 -27.12 -0.46
CA LEU A 330 -13.54 -26.74 -1.29
C LEU A 330 -13.78 -27.76 -2.40
N THR A 331 -15.06 -27.99 -2.71
CA THR A 331 -15.47 -28.83 -3.85
C THR A 331 -15.67 -27.95 -5.09
N PRO A 332 -15.21 -28.37 -6.29
CA PRO A 332 -15.49 -27.69 -7.55
C PRO A 332 -16.97 -27.37 -7.74
N ASN A 333 -17.25 -26.25 -8.41
CA ASN A 333 -18.59 -25.76 -8.71
C ASN A 333 -19.45 -25.40 -7.49
N THR A 334 -18.96 -25.48 -6.24
CA THR A 334 -19.71 -24.99 -5.07
C THR A 334 -20.05 -23.51 -5.25
N ALA A 335 -21.30 -23.11 -5.03
CA ALA A 335 -21.66 -21.69 -5.06
C ALA A 335 -20.97 -20.99 -3.88
N ILE A 336 -20.45 -19.78 -4.10
CA ILE A 336 -19.73 -19.08 -3.04
C ILE A 336 -20.64 -18.81 -1.83
N SER A 337 -21.91 -18.54 -2.07
CA SER A 337 -22.94 -18.39 -1.04
C SER A 337 -23.15 -19.64 -0.16
N ASP A 338 -22.79 -20.82 -0.66
CA ASP A 338 -23.00 -22.09 0.05
C ASP A 338 -21.81 -22.46 0.95
N ILE A 339 -20.71 -21.70 0.89
CA ILE A 339 -19.52 -21.92 1.71
C ILE A 339 -19.81 -21.47 3.14
N ARG A 340 -19.70 -22.41 4.09
CA ARG A 340 -19.85 -22.11 5.51
C ARG A 340 -18.69 -21.25 6.01
N ILE A 341 -19.02 -20.16 6.70
CA ILE A 341 -18.05 -19.26 7.34
C ILE A 341 -17.97 -19.58 8.83
N ASP A 342 -16.77 -19.89 9.34
CA ASP A 342 -16.55 -20.13 10.78
C ASP A 342 -16.13 -18.87 11.54
N LYS A 343 -15.39 -17.97 10.88
CA LYS A 343 -14.87 -16.73 11.48
C LYS A 343 -14.89 -15.60 10.46
N VAL A 344 -15.19 -14.40 10.94
CA VAL A 344 -15.13 -13.17 10.16
C VAL A 344 -14.16 -12.20 10.84
N PHE A 345 -13.23 -11.66 10.07
CA PHE A 345 -12.31 -10.62 10.51
C PHE A 345 -12.53 -9.37 9.68
N ILE A 346 -12.70 -8.23 10.35
CA ILE A 346 -12.87 -6.91 9.73
C ILE A 346 -11.72 -6.04 10.21
N GLY A 347 -10.93 -5.50 9.29
CA GLY A 347 -9.71 -4.77 9.61
C GLY A 347 -8.57 -5.05 8.63
N SER A 348 -7.33 -5.01 9.14
CA SER A 348 -6.04 -5.06 8.41
C SER A 348 -5.56 -3.71 7.84
N CYS A 349 -4.34 -3.70 7.31
CA CYS A 349 -3.74 -2.52 6.68
C CYS A 349 -4.53 -2.02 5.45
N THR A 350 -5.28 -2.92 4.80
CA THR A 350 -6.06 -2.60 3.60
C THR A 350 -7.37 -1.89 3.93
N ASN A 351 -8.13 -2.37 4.94
CA ASN A 351 -9.49 -1.93 5.27
C ASN A 351 -9.77 -1.94 6.79
N SER A 352 -9.28 -0.96 7.54
CA SER A 352 -9.51 -0.82 8.99
C SER A 352 -9.89 0.60 9.41
N ARG A 353 -10.21 1.45 8.44
CA ARG A 353 -10.46 2.87 8.67
C ARG A 353 -11.90 3.06 9.12
N ILE A 354 -12.21 4.25 9.66
CA ILE A 354 -13.53 4.50 10.25
C ILE A 354 -14.70 4.29 9.27
N GLU A 355 -14.50 4.55 7.98
CA GLU A 355 -15.52 4.26 6.96
C GLU A 355 -15.74 2.76 6.75
N ASP A 356 -14.68 1.94 6.76
CA ASP A 356 -14.78 0.49 6.62
C ASP A 356 -15.60 -0.09 7.78
N LEU A 357 -15.32 0.38 9.01
CA LEU A 357 -16.02 -0.05 10.22
C LEU A 357 -17.49 0.41 10.23
N ARG A 358 -17.78 1.61 9.72
CA ARG A 358 -19.16 2.09 9.56
C ARG A 358 -19.92 1.30 8.48
N ALA A 359 -19.27 0.96 7.38
CA ALA A 359 -19.87 0.14 6.32
C ALA A 359 -20.21 -1.25 6.85
N ALA A 360 -19.30 -1.87 7.61
CA ALA A 360 -19.58 -3.13 8.29
C ALA A 360 -20.74 -3.02 9.29
N ALA A 361 -20.74 -1.99 10.13
CA ALA A 361 -21.79 -1.76 11.13
C ALA A 361 -23.17 -1.40 10.54
N ALA A 362 -23.24 -1.01 9.27
CA ALA A 362 -24.52 -0.78 8.60
C ALA A 362 -25.21 -2.09 8.16
N VAL A 363 -24.46 -3.20 8.15
CA VAL A 363 -24.94 -4.53 7.75
C VAL A 363 -25.22 -5.43 8.96
N VAL A 364 -24.44 -5.29 10.03
CA VAL A 364 -24.55 -6.04 11.31
C VAL A 364 -25.47 -5.30 12.27
#